data_AF-A0AAE9WFH3-F1
#
_entry.id   AF-A0AAE9WFH3-F1
#
_cell.length_a   1.000
_cell.length_b   1.000
_cell.length_c   1.000
_cell.angle_alpha   90.00
_cell.angle_beta   90.00
_cell.angle_gamma   90.00
#
_symmetry.space_group_name_H-M   'P 1'
#
loop_
_entity.id
_entity.type
_entity.pdbx_description
1 polymer ?
#
loop_
_entity_poly.entity_id
_entity_poly.type
_entity_poly.pdbx_seq_one_letter_code
_entity_poly.pdbx_strand_id
1 'polypeptide(L)'
;MDTSESIPDTSDIDADIASEFVEFTDDIPIEIYRSLRYIRKYENEYQKENLNLNHLATEVGQCSPSDVPATKKRFAKSLFHSDEYMQQTNAEAQKLYANVHAAYERLNDKIRYLENERPASSS
;
A
#
# COMPACT_ATOMS: atom_id res chain seq x y z
N MET A 1 6.01 -48.49 1.21
CA MET A 1 6.77 -47.83 2.28
C MET A 1 6.37 -46.37 2.21
N ASP A 2 5.68 -45.91 3.24
CA ASP A 2 5.07 -44.58 3.31
C ASP A 2 6.03 -43.71 4.12
N THR A 3 6.78 -42.83 3.45
CA THR A 3 7.68 -41.89 4.12
C THR A 3 6.83 -40.74 4.65
N SER A 4 6.29 -40.93 5.84
CA SER A 4 5.70 -39.84 6.62
C SER A 4 6.85 -38.94 7.06
N GLU A 5 7.16 -37.92 6.24
CA GLU A 5 8.01 -36.81 6.66
C GLU A 5 7.27 -36.10 7.80
N SER A 6 7.69 -36.39 9.03
CA SER A 6 7.24 -35.71 10.22
C SER A 6 7.60 -34.23 10.11
N ILE A 7 6.59 -33.37 10.21
CA ILE A 7 6.75 -31.92 10.37
C ILE A 7 7.70 -31.69 11.56
N PRO A 8 8.78 -30.90 11.41
CA PRO A 8 9.73 -30.69 12.49
C PRO A 8 9.03 -30.07 13.70
N ASP A 9 9.34 -30.60 14.87
CA ASP A 9 8.83 -30.12 16.15
C ASP A 9 9.29 -28.68 16.37
N THR A 10 8.33 -27.75 16.44
CA THR A 10 8.56 -26.31 16.61
C THR A 10 8.48 -25.88 18.08
N SER A 11 8.39 -26.83 19.01
CA SER A 11 8.18 -26.59 20.44
C SER A 11 9.31 -25.82 21.15
N ASP A 12 10.49 -25.71 20.54
CA ASP A 12 11.66 -25.00 21.08
C ASP A 12 12.04 -23.72 20.28
N ILE A 13 11.09 -23.07 19.60
CA ILE A 13 11.35 -21.68 19.16
C ILE A 13 11.35 -20.80 20.41
N ASP A 14 12.54 -20.36 20.82
CA ASP A 14 12.75 -19.47 21.95
C ASP A 14 11.79 -18.29 21.86
N ALA A 15 10.98 -18.06 22.90
CA ALA A 15 9.95 -17.01 22.89
C ALA A 15 10.57 -15.62 22.65
N ASP A 16 11.84 -15.47 23.02
CA ASP A 16 12.67 -14.29 22.76
C ASP A 16 12.90 -14.11 21.25
N ILE A 17 13.24 -15.17 20.51
CA ILE A 17 13.38 -15.12 19.03
C ILE A 17 12.04 -14.83 18.37
N ALA A 18 10.94 -15.46 18.81
CA ALA A 18 9.62 -15.18 18.25
C ALA A 18 9.19 -13.72 18.44
N SER A 19 9.55 -13.12 19.58
CA SER A 19 9.29 -11.70 19.87
C SER A 19 9.99 -10.75 18.89
N GLU A 20 11.16 -11.15 18.36
CA GLU A 20 11.91 -10.35 17.38
C GLU A 20 11.23 -10.26 16.00
N PHE A 21 10.25 -11.13 15.71
CA PHE A 21 9.55 -11.14 14.42
C PHE A 21 8.13 -10.54 14.45
N VAL A 22 7.65 -10.07 15.61
CA VAL A 22 6.30 -9.49 15.78
C VAL A 22 6.04 -8.33 14.80
N GLU A 23 7.05 -7.53 14.51
CA GLU A 23 6.98 -6.45 13.50
C GLU A 23 6.50 -6.97 12.12
N PHE A 24 6.92 -8.18 11.73
CA PHE A 24 6.60 -8.78 10.43
C PHE A 24 5.23 -9.48 10.41
N THR A 25 4.75 -9.96 11.55
CA THR A 25 3.46 -10.66 11.64
C THR A 25 2.31 -9.70 11.90
N ASP A 26 2.56 -8.60 12.62
CA ASP A 26 1.50 -7.74 13.14
C ASP A 26 1.55 -6.36 12.49
N ASP A 27 2.67 -5.65 12.61
CA ASP A 27 2.75 -4.23 12.22
C ASP A 27 2.78 -4.02 10.71
N ILE A 28 3.64 -4.77 9.99
CA ILE A 28 3.79 -4.63 8.54
C ILE A 28 2.50 -4.97 7.78
N PRO A 29 1.80 -6.08 8.07
CA PRO A 29 0.50 -6.37 7.43
C PRO A 29 -0.55 -5.29 7.66
N ILE A 30 -0.59 -4.70 8.87
CA ILE A 30 -1.51 -3.59 9.20
C ILE A 30 -1.20 -2.37 8.34
N GLU A 31 0.07 -1.97 8.23
CA GLU A 31 0.47 -0.83 7.41
C GLU A 31 0.23 -1.06 5.92
N ILE A 32 0.48 -2.28 5.41
CA ILE A 32 0.14 -2.66 4.04
C ILE A 32 -1.37 -2.48 3.80
N TYR A 33 -2.20 -3.01 4.69
CA TYR A 33 -3.66 -2.87 4.57
C TYR A 33 -4.10 -1.40 4.62
N ARG A 34 -3.52 -0.60 5.53
CA ARG A 34 -3.83 0.83 5.65
C ARG A 34 -3.52 1.57 4.36
N SER A 35 -2.32 1.42 3.80
CA SER A 35 -1.95 2.11 2.55
C SER A 35 -2.81 1.64 1.37
N LEU A 36 -3.07 0.33 1.22
CA LEU A 36 -3.97 -0.17 0.17
C LEU A 36 -5.39 0.39 0.30
N ARG A 37 -5.90 0.56 1.52
CA ARG A 37 -7.20 1.19 1.77
C ARG A 37 -7.22 2.65 1.31
N TYR A 38 -6.15 3.41 1.58
CA TYR A 38 -6.05 4.81 1.14
C TYR A 38 -5.89 4.93 -0.38
N ILE A 39 -5.05 4.11 -1.00
CA ILE A 39 -4.93 4.02 -2.47
C ILE A 39 -6.31 3.82 -3.10
N ARG A 40 -7.04 2.78 -2.66
CA ARG A 40 -8.39 2.50 -3.17
C ARG A 40 -9.37 3.66 -2.92
N LYS A 41 -9.26 4.34 -1.78
CA LYS A 41 -10.09 5.51 -1.47
C LYS A 41 -9.85 6.62 -2.51
N TYR A 42 -8.59 6.97 -2.75
CA TYR A 42 -8.24 8.06 -3.68
C TYR A 42 -8.54 7.69 -5.13
N GLU A 43 -8.31 6.44 -5.55
CA GLU A 43 -8.73 5.95 -6.86
C GLU A 43 -10.24 6.07 -7.08
N ASN A 44 -11.05 5.74 -6.07
CA ASN A 44 -12.50 5.88 -6.16
C ASN A 44 -12.92 7.36 -6.31
N GLU A 45 -12.29 8.28 -5.58
CA GLU A 45 -12.58 9.72 -5.71
C GLU A 45 -12.11 10.27 -7.06
N TYR A 46 -10.95 9.85 -7.55
CA TYR A 46 -10.48 10.15 -8.91
C TYR A 46 -11.47 9.68 -9.98
N GLN A 47 -11.99 8.46 -9.87
CA GLN A 47 -13.01 7.95 -10.79
C GLN A 47 -14.29 8.79 -10.77
N LYS A 48 -14.75 9.22 -9.59
CA LYS A 48 -15.91 10.12 -9.48
C LYS A 48 -15.65 11.47 -10.14
N GLU A 49 -14.49 12.07 -9.92
CA GLU A 49 -14.13 13.34 -10.57
C GLU A 49 -14.02 13.17 -12.09
N ASN A 50 -13.51 12.05 -12.60
CA ASN A 50 -13.50 11.78 -14.04
C ASN A 50 -14.91 11.66 -14.65
N LEU A 51 -15.85 11.02 -13.95
CA LEU A 51 -17.26 11.00 -14.38
C LEU A 51 -17.85 12.42 -14.38
N ASN A 52 -17.55 13.22 -13.36
CA ASN A 52 -17.97 14.61 -13.26
C ASN A 52 -17.37 15.48 -14.37
N LEU A 53 -16.09 15.30 -14.71
CA LEU A 53 -15.43 15.98 -15.82
C LEU A 53 -16.10 15.68 -17.16
N ASN A 54 -16.43 14.41 -17.43
CA ASN A 54 -17.15 14.03 -18.63
C ASN A 54 -18.54 14.68 -18.72
N HIS A 55 -19.24 14.74 -17.59
CA HIS A 55 -20.52 15.43 -17.49
C HIS A 55 -20.39 16.93 -17.75
N LEU A 56 -19.45 17.60 -17.08
CA LEU A 56 -19.19 19.03 -17.24
C LEU A 56 -18.70 19.40 -18.65
N ALA A 57 -17.90 18.54 -19.30
CA ALA A 57 -17.50 18.73 -20.69
C ALA A 57 -18.72 18.76 -21.64
N THR A 58 -19.69 17.88 -21.40
CA THR A 58 -20.95 17.86 -22.13
C THR A 58 -21.79 19.10 -21.84
N GLU A 59 -21.88 19.52 -20.57
CA GLU A 59 -22.61 20.74 -20.18
C GLU A 59 -22.05 21.99 -20.86
N VAL A 60 -20.73 22.14 -20.99
CA VAL A 60 -20.13 23.31 -21.65
C VAL A 60 -20.63 23.48 -23.08
N GLY A 61 -20.83 22.37 -23.81
CA GLY A 61 -21.34 22.39 -25.19
C GLY A 61 -22.84 22.67 -25.30
N GLN A 62 -23.60 22.52 -24.21
CA GLN A 62 -25.06 22.62 -24.17
C GLN A 62 -25.57 23.84 -23.38
N CYS A 63 -24.71 24.48 -22.58
CA CYS A 63 -25.09 25.59 -21.71
C CYS A 63 -25.30 26.90 -22.48
N SER A 64 -26.09 27.80 -21.89
CA SER A 64 -26.28 29.14 -22.44
C SER A 64 -24.95 29.92 -22.41
N PRO A 65 -24.71 30.86 -23.33
CA PRO A 65 -23.47 31.65 -23.34
C PRO A 65 -23.16 32.35 -22.02
N SER A 66 -24.19 32.75 -21.25
CA SER A 66 -24.05 33.34 -19.92
C SER A 66 -23.53 32.38 -18.85
N ASP A 67 -23.75 31.08 -19.01
CA ASP A 67 -23.36 30.06 -18.02
C ASP A 67 -21.97 29.46 -18.30
N VAL A 68 -21.45 29.65 -19.52
CA VAL A 68 -20.14 29.12 -19.94
C VAL A 68 -19.02 29.42 -18.92
N PRO A 69 -18.86 30.66 -18.40
CA PRO A 69 -17.80 30.93 -17.43
C PRO A 69 -17.94 30.14 -16.13
N ALA A 70 -19.18 29.99 -15.63
CA ALA A 70 -19.45 29.25 -14.41
C ALA A 70 -19.19 27.74 -14.61
N THR A 71 -19.60 27.17 -15.74
CA THR A 71 -19.35 25.77 -16.09
C THR A 71 -17.85 25.49 -16.28
N LYS A 72 -17.11 26.38 -16.96
CA LYS A 72 -15.66 26.28 -17.08
C LYS A 72 -14.95 26.33 -15.72
N LYS A 73 -15.43 27.17 -14.79
CA LYS A 73 -14.88 27.23 -13.43
C LYS A 73 -15.09 25.91 -12.68
N ARG A 74 -16.28 25.30 -12.79
CA ARG A 74 -16.57 23.98 -12.20
C ARG A 74 -15.69 22.89 -12.81
N PHE A 75 -15.53 22.90 -14.13
CA PHE A 75 -14.64 21.97 -14.85
C PHE A 75 -13.20 22.07 -14.37
N ALA A 76 -12.64 23.29 -14.32
CA ALA A 76 -11.28 23.50 -13.84
C ALA A 76 -11.09 23.00 -12.41
N LYS A 77 -12.05 23.27 -11.51
CA LYS A 77 -11.99 22.78 -10.12
C LYS A 77 -11.97 21.25 -10.04
N SER A 78 -12.83 20.58 -10.80
CA SER A 78 -12.89 19.11 -10.87
C SER A 78 -11.59 18.51 -11.43
N LEU A 79 -10.95 19.19 -12.39
CA LEU A 79 -9.66 18.79 -12.93
C LEU A 79 -8.55 18.87 -11.87
N PHE A 80 -8.52 19.95 -11.09
CA PHE A 80 -7.56 20.09 -9.99
C PHE A 80 -7.74 18.99 -8.93
N HIS A 81 -8.98 18.71 -8.51
CA HIS A 81 -9.21 17.64 -7.55
C HIS A 81 -8.80 16.27 -8.10
N SER A 82 -9.08 16.01 -9.38
CA SER A 82 -8.68 14.76 -10.05
C SER A 82 -7.16 14.57 -10.01
N ASP A 83 -6.40 15.63 -10.32
CA ASP A 83 -4.94 15.61 -10.19
C ASP A 83 -4.47 15.40 -8.74
N GLU A 84 -5.07 16.10 -7.78
CA GLU A 84 -4.77 15.92 -6.35
C GLU A 84 -4.98 14.47 -5.87
N TYR A 85 -6.08 13.81 -6.27
CA TYR A 85 -6.33 12.42 -5.92
C TYR A 85 -5.33 11.47 -6.57
N MET A 86 -4.91 11.72 -7.81
CA MET A 86 -3.87 10.94 -8.47
C MET A 86 -2.53 11.10 -7.74
N GLN A 87 -2.15 12.32 -7.36
CA GLN A 87 -0.94 12.58 -6.58
C GLN A 87 -0.97 11.88 -5.22
N GLN A 88 -2.10 11.93 -4.50
CA GLN A 88 -2.29 11.24 -3.22
C GLN A 88 -2.20 9.72 -3.37
N THR A 89 -2.80 9.16 -4.43
CA THR A 89 -2.69 7.74 -4.76
C THR A 89 -1.23 7.33 -4.96
N ASN A 90 -0.49 8.10 -5.76
CA ASN A 90 0.93 7.84 -6.02
C ASN A 90 1.79 7.97 -4.75
N ALA A 91 1.53 8.97 -3.91
CA ALA A 91 2.24 9.16 -2.65
C ALA A 91 2.04 7.97 -1.69
N GLU A 92 0.81 7.48 -1.55
CA GLU A 92 0.53 6.29 -0.73
C GLU A 92 1.14 5.02 -1.31
N ALA A 93 1.17 4.86 -2.64
CA ALA A 93 1.82 3.74 -3.30
C ALA A 93 3.35 3.75 -3.08
N GLN A 94 3.99 4.92 -3.19
CA GLN A 94 5.42 5.08 -2.91
C GLN A 94 5.74 4.79 -1.45
N LYS A 95 4.92 5.29 -0.53
CA LYS A 95 5.04 5.00 0.91
C LYS A 95 4.92 3.50 1.19
N LEU A 96 3.92 2.83 0.60
CA LEU A 96 3.74 1.39 0.74
C LEU A 96 4.97 0.62 0.26
N TYR A 97 5.47 0.96 -0.93
CA TYR A 97 6.67 0.34 -1.49
C TYR A 97 7.87 0.52 -0.55
N ALA A 98 8.13 1.75 -0.09
CA ALA A 98 9.24 2.04 0.80
C ALA A 98 9.15 1.27 2.12
N ASN A 99 7.95 1.18 2.71
CA ASN A 99 7.72 0.45 3.95
C ASN A 99 7.98 -1.05 3.79
N VAL A 100 7.45 -1.67 2.72
CA VAL A 100 7.64 -3.10 2.44
C VAL A 100 9.11 -3.40 2.11
N HIS A 101 9.76 -2.54 1.32
CA HIS A 101 11.17 -2.71 1.01
C HIS A 101 12.04 -2.61 2.28
N ALA A 102 11.79 -1.61 3.12
CA ALA A 102 12.55 -1.46 4.37
C ALA A 102 12.33 -2.65 5.33
N ALA A 103 11.11 -3.17 5.39
CA ALA A 103 10.81 -4.40 6.11
C ALA A 103 11.59 -5.59 5.57
N TYR A 104 11.56 -5.79 4.25
CA TYR A 104 12.30 -6.86 3.58
C TYR A 104 13.80 -6.83 3.90
N GLU A 105 14.43 -5.65 3.84
CA GLU A 105 15.85 -5.49 4.21
C GLU A 105 16.10 -5.87 5.68
N ARG A 106 15.27 -5.39 6.61
CA ARG A 106 15.37 -5.74 8.05
C ARG A 106 15.22 -7.25 8.28
N LEU A 107 14.30 -7.90 7.57
CA LEU A 107 14.11 -9.34 7.67
C LEU A 107 15.35 -10.10 7.18
N ASN A 108 15.90 -9.70 6.04
CA ASN A 108 17.12 -10.31 5.50
C ASN A 108 18.32 -10.12 6.44
N ASP A 109 18.45 -8.96 7.07
CA ASP A 109 19.52 -8.70 8.03
C ASP A 109 19.37 -9.57 9.28
N LYS A 110 18.13 -9.75 9.80
CA LYS A 110 17.86 -10.67 10.91
C LYS A 110 18.14 -12.13 10.55
N ILE A 111 17.75 -12.58 9.35
CA ILE A 111 18.07 -13.93 8.87
C ILE A 111 19.59 -14.12 8.80
N ARG A 112 20.32 -13.17 8.19
CA ARG A 112 21.79 -13.22 8.12
C ARG A 112 22.43 -13.23 9.50
N TYR A 113 21.90 -12.47 10.45
CA TYR A 113 22.38 -12.49 11.83
C TYR A 113 22.20 -13.88 12.46
N LEU A 114 21.01 -14.48 12.36
CA LEU A 114 20.74 -15.81 12.90
C LEU A 114 21.58 -16.92 12.23
N GLU A 115 21.83 -16.81 10.93
CA GLU A 115 22.70 -17.74 10.19
C GLU A 115 24.17 -17.66 10.66
N ASN A 116 24.65 -16.46 11.02
CA ASN A 116 26.05 -16.24 11.42
C ASN A 116 26.30 -16.38 12.93
N GLU A 117 25.28 -16.15 13.77
CA GLU A 117 25.37 -16.26 15.23
C GLU A 117 25.14 -17.66 15.77
N ARG A 118 24.65 -18.62 14.98
CA ARG A 118 24.77 -20.03 15.36
C ARG A 118 26.27 -20.35 15.43
N PRO A 119 26.88 -20.56 16.62
CA PRO A 119 28.13 -21.28 16.62
C PRO A 119 27.80 -22.61 15.96
N ALA A 120 28.70 -23.12 15.12
CA ALA A 120 28.73 -24.55 14.88
C ALA A 120 28.83 -25.19 16.28
N SER A 121 27.67 -25.57 16.85
CA SER A 121 27.60 -26.30 18.10
C SER A 121 28.49 -27.51 17.88
N SER A 122 29.51 -27.55 18.71
CA SER A 122 30.75 -28.25 18.51
C SER A 122 30.53 -29.76 18.37
N SER A 123 31.26 -30.36 17.43
CA SER A 123 31.71 -31.76 17.36
C SER A 123 30.67 -32.88 17.20
#